data_AF-E2BN33-F1
#
_entry.id   AF-E2BN33-F1
#
_cell.length_a   1.000
_cell.length_b   1.000
_cell.length_c   1.000
_cell.angle_alpha   90.00
_cell.angle_beta   90.00
_cell.angle_gamma   90.00
#
_symmetry.space_group_name_H-M   'P 1'
#
loop_
_entity.id
_entity.type
_entity.pdbx_description
1 polymer ?
#
loop_
_entity_poly.entity_id
_entity_poly.type
_entity_poly.pdbx_seq_one_letter_code
_entity_poly.pdbx_strand_id
1 'polypeptide(L)'
;MAYSDKHKIILQTILHEEHNNVALVINAINAKLQHLNMAIKYINCEIDGKTYWILTNTVQDAIKGLYIGCSKAELDLLRNIYSTIASSSEGYVSSTWCLNLCSSLKVKLSKDNAQLFLNDMVEKKWLSWKVYFFYIILI
;
A
#
# COMPACT_ATOMS: atom_id res chain seq x y z
N MET A 1 -4.56 -6.79 15.01
CA MET A 1 -5.40 -7.90 14.55
C MET A 1 -4.48 -8.86 13.80
N ALA A 2 -4.17 -10.02 14.38
CA ALA A 2 -3.12 -10.91 13.85
C ALA A 2 -3.64 -11.71 12.65
N TYR A 3 -2.92 -11.65 11.55
CA TYR A 3 -3.19 -12.42 10.33
C TYR A 3 -2.91 -13.91 10.63
N SER A 4 -3.96 -14.68 10.93
CA SER A 4 -3.86 -16.13 11.22
C SER A 4 -3.50 -16.96 9.98
N ASP A 5 -2.75 -18.05 10.18
CA ASP A 5 -2.35 -19.02 9.14
C ASP A 5 -3.52 -19.61 8.36
N LYS A 6 -4.72 -19.67 8.96
CA LYS A 6 -5.95 -20.08 8.26
C LYS A 6 -6.30 -19.14 7.10
N HIS A 7 -6.03 -17.84 7.23
CA HIS A 7 -6.26 -16.88 6.16
C HIS A 7 -5.26 -17.02 5.01
N LYS A 8 -4.01 -17.41 5.30
CA LYS A 8 -2.98 -17.69 4.28
C LYS A 8 -3.33 -18.93 3.45
N ILE A 9 -3.78 -19.99 4.11
CA ILE A 9 -4.15 -21.26 3.44
C ILE A 9 -5.31 -21.02 2.48
N ILE A 10 -6.35 -20.30 2.89
CA ILE A 10 -7.50 -19.98 2.03
C ILE A 10 -7.03 -19.24 0.77
N LEU A 11 -6.20 -18.19 0.91
CA LEU A 11 -5.70 -17.42 -0.23
C LEU A 11 -4.80 -18.24 -1.16
N GLN A 12 -3.97 -19.13 -0.61
CA GLN A 12 -3.08 -20.01 -1.39
C GLN A 12 -3.85 -21.10 -2.16
N THR A 13 -4.87 -21.70 -1.55
CA THR A 13 -5.72 -22.69 -2.23
C THR A 13 -6.52 -22.06 -3.38
N ILE A 14 -6.92 -20.80 -3.25
CA ILE A 14 -7.71 -20.07 -4.27
C ILE A 14 -6.87 -19.68 -5.50
N LEU A 15 -5.58 -19.40 -5.32
CA LEU A 15 -4.68 -19.10 -6.45
C LEU A 15 -4.36 -20.33 -7.32
N HIS A 16 -4.75 -21.53 -6.87
CA HIS A 16 -4.38 -22.80 -7.48
C HIS A 16 -5.56 -23.54 -8.17
N GLU A 17 -6.81 -23.07 -8.05
CA GLU A 17 -7.96 -23.70 -8.70
C GLU A 17 -8.40 -23.02 -10.00
N GLU A 18 -8.88 -23.85 -10.93
CA GLU A 18 -9.07 -23.60 -12.36
C GLU A 18 -9.77 -22.29 -12.73
N HIS A 19 -9.21 -21.63 -13.75
CA HIS A 19 -9.54 -20.31 -14.30
C HIS A 19 -11.02 -20.04 -14.64
N ASN A 20 -11.89 -21.05 -14.71
CA ASN A 20 -13.26 -20.90 -15.19
C ASN A 20 -14.25 -20.32 -14.16
N ASN A 21 -13.85 -20.15 -12.89
CA ASN A 21 -14.79 -19.63 -11.90
C ASN A 21 -14.24 -18.65 -10.86
N VAL A 22 -13.10 -18.04 -11.14
CA VAL A 22 -12.45 -17.07 -10.25
C VAL A 22 -13.42 -15.95 -9.84
N ALA A 23 -14.25 -15.46 -10.77
CA ALA A 23 -15.24 -14.42 -10.48
C ALA A 23 -16.31 -14.85 -9.46
N LEU A 24 -16.85 -16.08 -9.55
CA LEU A 24 -17.83 -16.57 -8.58
C LEU A 24 -17.20 -16.81 -7.21
N VAL A 25 -15.98 -17.35 -7.19
CA VAL A 25 -15.22 -17.56 -5.94
C VAL A 25 -14.96 -16.22 -5.26
N ILE A 26 -14.49 -15.20 -5.99
CA ILE A 26 -14.26 -13.86 -5.48
C ILE A 26 -15.56 -13.21 -4.98
N ASN A 27 -16.68 -13.36 -5.69
CA ASN A 27 -17.97 -12.83 -5.24
C ASN A 27 -18.45 -13.49 -3.94
N ALA A 28 -18.32 -14.83 -3.81
CA ALA A 28 -18.66 -15.55 -2.60
C ALA A 28 -17.78 -15.13 -1.41
N ILE A 29 -16.50 -14.84 -1.65
CA ILE A 29 -15.57 -14.33 -0.64
C ILE A 29 -15.93 -12.90 -0.25
N ASN A 30 -16.19 -12.02 -1.21
CA ASN A 30 -16.57 -10.64 -0.97
C ASN A 30 -17.85 -10.53 -0.14
N ALA A 31 -18.83 -11.43 -0.35
CA ALA A 31 -20.02 -11.51 0.48
C ALA A 31 -19.67 -11.76 1.97
N LYS A 32 -18.67 -12.60 2.26
CA LYS A 32 -18.19 -12.85 3.63
C LYS A 32 -17.35 -11.68 4.16
N LEU A 33 -16.50 -11.09 3.33
CA LEU A 33 -15.62 -9.97 3.69
C LEU A 33 -16.37 -8.66 3.92
N GLN A 34 -17.59 -8.52 3.37
CA GLN A 34 -18.44 -7.35 3.56
C GLN A 34 -18.67 -7.05 5.05
N HIS A 35 -18.85 -8.07 5.89
CA HIS A 35 -19.02 -7.90 7.34
C HIS A 35 -17.78 -7.32 8.03
N LEU A 36 -16.60 -7.46 7.41
CA LEU A 36 -15.33 -6.92 7.89
C LEU A 36 -14.99 -5.57 7.26
N ASN A 37 -15.90 -5.02 6.44
CA ASN A 37 -15.64 -3.90 5.55
C ASN A 37 -14.39 -4.11 4.70
N MET A 38 -14.24 -5.31 4.12
CA MET A 38 -13.16 -5.63 3.21
C MET A 38 -13.72 -6.15 1.90
N ALA A 39 -12.96 -6.00 0.82
CA ALA A 39 -13.28 -6.55 -0.49
C ALA A 39 -12.01 -6.90 -1.25
N ILE A 40 -12.04 -8.00 -1.99
CA ILE A 40 -11.07 -8.31 -3.03
C ILE A 40 -11.51 -7.61 -4.31
N LYS A 41 -10.62 -6.82 -4.90
CA LYS A 41 -10.84 -6.08 -6.16
C LYS A 41 -9.79 -6.45 -7.19
N TYR A 42 -10.18 -6.40 -8.45
CA TYR A 42 -9.29 -6.54 -9.60
C TYR A 42 -8.93 -5.15 -10.13
N ILE A 43 -7.67 -4.78 -10.12
CA ILE A 43 -7.24 -3.42 -10.48
C ILE A 43 -5.97 -3.42 -11.31
N ASN A 44 -5.90 -2.50 -12.28
CA ASN A 44 -4.73 -2.27 -13.11
C ASN A 44 -3.74 -1.35 -12.39
N CYS A 45 -2.50 -1.78 -12.30
CA CYS A 45 -1.39 -0.97 -11.83
C CYS A 45 -1.01 0.07 -12.90
N GLU A 46 -0.99 1.34 -12.53
CA GLU A 46 -0.67 2.44 -13.45
C GLU A 46 0.81 2.45 -13.89
N ILE A 47 1.69 1.74 -13.17
CA ILE A 47 3.14 1.77 -13.41
C ILE A 47 3.57 0.75 -14.46
N ASP A 48 3.04 -0.47 -14.38
CA ASP A 48 3.42 -1.56 -15.29
C ASP A 48 2.28 -2.03 -16.20
N GLY A 49 1.07 -1.47 -16.04
CA GLY A 49 -0.12 -1.81 -16.81
C GLY A 49 -0.67 -3.21 -16.54
N LYS A 50 -0.11 -3.93 -15.56
CA LYS A 50 -0.56 -5.28 -15.20
C LYS A 50 -1.71 -5.22 -14.22
N THR A 51 -2.51 -6.27 -14.23
CA THR A 51 -3.69 -6.36 -13.37
C THR A 51 -3.42 -7.24 -12.16
N TYR A 52 -3.85 -6.76 -10.99
CA TYR A 52 -3.62 -7.37 -9.69
C TYR A 52 -4.93 -7.55 -8.95
N TRP A 53 -4.99 -8.63 -8.16
CA TRP A 53 -6.03 -8.80 -7.16
C TRP A 53 -5.55 -8.19 -5.85
N ILE A 54 -6.28 -7.22 -5.31
CA ILE A 54 -5.97 -6.61 -4.02
C ILE A 54 -7.07 -6.86 -3.01
N LEU A 55 -6.69 -7.06 -1.75
CA LEU A 55 -7.62 -7.00 -0.62
C LEU A 55 -7.62 -5.56 -0.09
N THR A 56 -8.75 -4.88 -0.19
CA THR A 56 -8.91 -3.50 0.24
C THR A 56 -9.96 -3.36 1.34
N ASN A 57 -9.83 -2.32 2.17
CA ASN A 57 -10.84 -1.93 3.13
C ASN A 57 -11.89 -1.05 2.41
N THR A 58 -13.17 -1.34 2.57
CA THR A 58 -14.28 -0.61 1.95
C THR A 58 -14.69 0.64 2.73
N VAL A 59 -14.16 0.85 3.95
CA VAL A 59 -14.33 2.09 4.70
C VAL A 59 -13.34 3.14 4.19
N GLN A 60 -13.81 4.38 4.05
CA GLN A 60 -13.03 5.57 3.63
C GLN A 60 -11.75 5.84 4.46
N ASP A 61 -11.57 5.17 5.60
CA ASP A 61 -10.45 5.31 6.53
C ASP A 61 -9.41 4.17 6.35
N ALA A 62 -9.19 3.76 5.10
CA ALA A 62 -8.34 2.64 4.69
C ALA A 62 -6.86 2.79 5.06
N ILE A 63 -6.44 3.99 5.48
CA ILE A 63 -5.08 4.24 5.98
C ILE A 63 -4.80 3.35 7.20
N LYS A 64 -5.82 2.89 7.95
CA LYS A 64 -5.69 2.00 9.12
C LYS A 64 -4.84 0.73 8.90
N GLY A 65 -4.73 0.21 7.68
CA GLY A 65 -3.82 -0.90 7.37
C GLY A 65 -2.33 -0.52 7.50
N LEU A 66 -1.97 0.69 7.08
CA LEU A 66 -0.63 1.27 7.18
C LEU A 66 -0.24 1.61 8.63
N TYR A 67 -1.23 1.92 9.48
CA TYR A 67 -1.00 2.22 10.90
C TYR A 67 -0.45 1.03 11.71
N ILE A 68 -0.57 -0.21 11.22
CA ILE A 68 -0.08 -1.39 11.93
C ILE A 68 1.43 -1.50 11.72
N GLY A 69 2.20 -0.82 12.57
CA GLY A 69 3.65 -0.93 12.65
C GLY A 69 4.44 0.33 12.31
N CYS A 70 3.80 1.38 11.76
CA CYS A 70 4.47 2.66 11.51
C CYS A 70 4.38 3.57 12.74
N SER A 71 5.49 4.21 13.10
CA SER A 71 5.53 5.28 14.08
C SER A 71 4.82 6.53 13.56
N LYS A 72 4.49 7.46 14.48
CA LYS A 72 3.85 8.73 14.11
C LYS A 72 4.72 9.57 13.16
N ALA A 73 6.04 9.54 13.31
CA ALA A 73 6.97 10.27 12.45
C ALA A 73 7.02 9.71 11.03
N GLU A 74 6.99 8.38 10.89
CA GLU A 74 6.97 7.68 9.60
C GLU A 74 5.65 7.92 8.86
N LEU A 75 4.52 7.88 9.58
CA LEU A 75 3.21 8.20 9.01
C LEU A 75 3.12 9.66 8.55
N ASP A 76 3.67 10.59 9.34
CA ASP A 76 3.72 12.01 8.97
C ASP A 76 4.62 12.21 7.74
N LEU A 77 5.76 11.52 7.64
CA LEU A 77 6.62 11.54 6.46
C LEU A 77 5.85 11.06 5.21
N LEU A 78 5.21 9.88 5.31
CA LEU A 78 4.50 9.28 4.17
C LEU A 78 3.31 10.12 3.72
N ARG A 79 2.57 10.72 4.65
CA ARG A 79 1.47 11.66 4.31
C ARG A 79 1.95 12.87 3.52
N ASN A 80 3.07 13.47 3.93
CA ASN A 80 3.62 14.61 3.20
C ASN A 80 4.11 14.20 1.81
N ILE A 81 4.76 13.04 1.68
CA ILE A 81 5.16 12.49 0.38
C ILE A 81 3.93 12.33 -0.52
N TYR A 82 2.86 11.69 -0.03
CA TYR A 82 1.64 11.50 -0.80
C TYR A 82 0.97 12.82 -1.17
N SER A 83 0.85 13.75 -0.23
CA SER A 83 0.27 15.08 -0.49
C SER A 83 1.05 15.82 -1.56
N THR A 84 2.38 15.78 -1.53
CA THR A 84 3.23 16.43 -2.53
C THR A 84 3.13 15.76 -3.88
N ILE A 85 3.17 14.43 -3.95
CA ILE A 85 3.02 13.70 -5.21
C ILE A 85 1.64 14.00 -5.84
N ALA A 86 0.56 13.91 -5.06
CA ALA A 86 -0.80 14.16 -5.54
C ALA A 86 -1.05 15.61 -5.98
N SER A 87 -0.30 16.56 -5.42
CA SER A 87 -0.40 17.99 -5.78
C SER A 87 0.60 18.40 -6.88
N SER A 88 1.53 17.52 -7.25
CA SER A 88 2.58 17.78 -8.22
C SER A 88 2.12 17.37 -9.63
N SER A 89 2.42 18.21 -10.62
CA SER A 89 2.19 17.87 -12.04
C SER A 89 3.02 16.68 -12.52
N GLU A 90 4.14 16.43 -11.84
CA GLU A 90 5.11 15.39 -12.20
C GLU A 90 4.72 14.01 -11.67
N GLY A 91 3.90 13.93 -10.62
CA GLY A 91 3.49 12.66 -10.01
C GLY A 91 4.60 11.91 -9.26
N TYR A 92 5.71 12.58 -8.91
CA TYR A 92 6.82 12.01 -8.13
C TYR A 92 7.52 13.02 -7.23
N VAL A 93 8.34 12.51 -6.29
CA VAL A 93 9.26 13.29 -5.46
C VAL A 93 10.64 12.64 -5.41
N SER A 94 11.71 13.43 -5.23
CA SER A 94 13.06 12.89 -5.14
C SER A 94 13.38 12.33 -3.75
N SER A 95 14.28 11.34 -3.68
CA SER A 95 14.75 10.79 -2.41
C SER A 95 15.41 11.85 -1.52
N THR A 96 16.18 12.77 -2.12
CA THR A 96 16.82 13.89 -1.40
C THR A 96 15.78 14.83 -0.77
N TRP A 97 14.68 15.10 -1.47
CA TRP A 97 13.58 15.88 -0.93
C TRP A 97 12.93 15.16 0.26
N CYS A 98 12.63 13.86 0.13
CA CYS A 98 12.05 13.06 1.21
C CYS A 98 12.93 13.05 2.47
N LEU A 99 14.25 12.87 2.32
CA LEU A 99 15.18 12.84 3.45
C LEU A 99 15.36 14.22 4.10
N ASN A 100 15.30 15.30 3.33
CA ASN A 100 15.38 16.65 3.87
C ASN A 100 14.11 17.06 4.61
N LEU A 101 12.95 16.54 4.19
CA LEU A 101 11.67 16.76 4.87
C LEU A 101 11.68 16.27 6.33
N CYS A 102 12.48 15.24 6.65
CA CYS A 102 12.57 14.65 7.99
C CYS A 102 12.96 15.67 9.07
N SER A 103 13.75 16.70 8.71
CA SER A 103 14.14 17.78 9.62
C SER A 103 13.02 18.79 9.89
N SER A 104 12.01 18.84 9.02
CA SER A 104 10.86 19.75 9.07
C SER A 104 9.61 19.12 9.69
N LEU A 105 9.64 17.81 9.99
CA LEU A 105 8.52 17.10 10.61
C LEU A 105 8.34 17.52 12.08
N LYS A 106 7.07 17.56 12.54
CA LYS A 106 6.72 17.84 13.94
C LYS A 106 7.36 16.84 14.91
N VAL A 107 7.46 15.58 14.49
CA VAL A 107 8.21 14.53 15.20
C VAL A 107 9.42 14.19 14.35
N LYS A 108 10.62 14.40 14.91
CA LYS A 108 11.88 14.20 14.18
C LYS A 108 12.09 12.73 13.85
N LEU A 109 12.48 12.45 12.62
CA LEU A 109 12.93 11.16 12.13
C LEU A 109 14.37 11.33 11.63
N SER A 110 15.28 10.40 11.96
CA SER A 110 16.63 10.44 11.39
C SER A 110 16.58 10.11 9.90
N LYS A 111 17.53 10.65 9.12
CA LYS A 111 17.61 10.36 7.68
C LYS A 111 17.82 8.87 7.41
N ASP A 112 18.59 8.18 8.26
CA ASP A 112 18.83 6.74 8.12
C ASP A 112 17.55 5.93 8.35
N ASN A 113 16.80 6.24 9.41
CA ASN A 113 15.53 5.57 9.68
C ASN A 113 14.48 5.88 8.61
N ALA A 114 14.46 7.11 8.10
CA ALA A 114 13.60 7.49 6.99
C ALA A 114 13.94 6.70 5.71
N GLN A 115 15.22 6.52 5.40
CA GLN A 115 15.63 5.73 4.24
C GLN A 115 15.22 4.26 4.38
N LEU A 116 15.42 3.66 5.56
CA LEU A 116 14.99 2.29 5.84
C LEU A 116 13.47 2.15 5.69
N PHE A 117 12.71 3.09 6.25
CA PHE A 117 11.25 3.12 6.14
C PHE A 117 10.79 3.25 4.67
N LEU A 118 11.38 4.15 3.88
CA LEU A 118 11.02 4.32 2.47
C LEU A 118 11.34 3.06 1.64
N ASN A 119 12.44 2.35 1.95
CA ASN A 119 12.75 1.09 1.31
C ASN A 119 11.69 0.01 1.63
N ASP A 120 11.27 -0.09 2.90
CA ASP A 120 10.20 -1.00 3.33
C ASP A 120 8.85 -0.66 2.64
N MET A 121 8.54 0.63 2.45
CA MET A 121 7.36 1.05 1.68
C MET A 121 7.44 0.65 0.21
N VAL A 122 8.63 0.62 -0.39
CA VAL A 122 8.81 0.14 -1.77
C VAL A 122 8.65 -1.38 -1.85
N GLU A 123 9.24 -2.11 -0.90
CA GLU A 123 9.11 -3.57 -0.83
C GLU A 123 7.65 -3.99 -0.67
N LYS A 124 6.92 -3.32 0.22
CA LYS A 124 5.49 -3.52 0.49
C LYS A 124 4.55 -2.95 -0.58
N LYS A 125 5.08 -2.37 -1.67
CA LYS A 125 4.31 -1.82 -2.80
C LYS A 125 3.40 -0.64 -2.42
N TRP A 126 3.75 0.13 -1.40
CA TRP A 126 3.14 1.44 -1.12
C TRP A 126 3.76 2.55 -1.96
N LEU A 127 5.06 2.45 -2.23
CA LEU A 127 5.80 3.36 -3.11
C LEU A 127 6.48 2.58 -4.23
N SER A 128 6.72 3.25 -5.36
CA SER A 128 7.59 2.74 -6.41
C SER A 128 8.83 3.61 -6.51
N TRP A 129 9.99 3.00 -6.77
CA TRP A 129 11.25 3.70 -6.92
C TRP A 129 11.77 3.59 -8.36
N LYS A 130 12.08 4.74 -8.97
CA LYS A 130 12.69 4.81 -10.30
C LYS A 130 13.68 5.97 -10.36
N VAL A 131 14.95 5.66 -10.64
CA VAL A 131 16.03 6.64 -10.89
C VAL A 131 16.02 7.78 -9.85
N TYR A 132 16.06 7.44 -8.56
CA TYR A 132 16.05 8.37 -7.41
C TYR A 132 14.72 9.05 -7.07
N PHE A 133 13.64 8.75 -7.78
CA PHE A 133 12.32 9.28 -7.50
C PHE A 133 11.38 8.23 -6.91
N PHE A 134 10.52 8.68 -6.00
CA PHE A 134 9.42 7.91 -5.44
C PHE A 134 8.10 8.33 -6.08
N TYR A 135 7.30 7.32 -6.43
CA TYR A 135 5.97 7.43 -7.00
C TYR A 135 4.96 6.75 -6.07
N ILE A 136 3.73 7.26 -6.03
CA ILE A 136 2.63 6.51 -5.42
C ILE A 136 2.30 5.34 -6.34
N ILE A 137 2.11 4.17 -5.76
CA ILE A 137 1.47 3.07 -6.48
C ILE A 137 -0.03 3.25 -6.27
N LEU A 138 -0.71 3.82 -7.27
CA LEU A 138 -2.17 3.82 -7.33
C LEU A 138 -2.61 2.41 -7.75
N ILE A 139 -3.12 1.67 -6.77
CA ILE A 139 -3.88 0.44 -6.97
C ILE A 139 -5.33 0.72 -6.58
#